data_AF-A0A930DI14-F1
#
_entry.id   AF-A0A930DI14-F1
#
_cell.length_a   1.000
_cell.length_b   1.000
_cell.length_c   1.000
_cell.angle_alpha   90.00
_cell.angle_beta   90.00
_cell.angle_gamma   90.00
#
_symmetry.space_group_name_H-M   'P 1'
#
loop_
_entity.id
_entity.type
_entity.pdbx_description
1 polymer ?
#
loop_
_entity_poly.entity_id
_entity_poly.type
_entity_poly.pdbx_seq_one_letter_code
_entity_poly.pdbx_strand_id
1 'polypeptide(L)' 'MFQIQNATFAIPDRSLLHDISVNFSPNRVYGLIGHNGSGKSTLLKLLTRQHEP' A
#
# COMPACT_ATOMS: atom_id res chain seq x y z
N MET A 1 4.17 5.05 15.55
CA MET A 1 4.90 4.21 14.58
C MET A 1 3.85 3.56 13.69
N PHE A 2 3.94 3.71 12.36
CA PHE A 2 2.95 3.14 11.45
C PHE A 2 3.61 2.00 10.68
N GLN A 3 2.95 0.85 10.60
CA GLN A 3 3.49 -0.36 9.96
C GLN A 3 2.39 -1.05 9.17
N ILE A 4 2.77 -1.54 7.99
CA ILE A 4 2.03 -2.52 7.20
C ILE A 4 2.78 -3.85 7.31
N GLN A 5 2.05 -4.95 7.50
CA GLN A 5 2.59 -6.31 7.42
C GLN A 5 1.74 -7.11 6.44
N ASN A 6 2.41 -7.80 5.52
CA ASN A 6 1.83 -8.78 4.59
C ASN A 6 0.58 -8.29 3.84
N ALA A 7 0.53 -7.00 3.48
CA ALA A 7 -0.62 -6.46 2.77
C ALA A 7 -0.64 -6.96 1.32
N THR A 8 -1.75 -7.58 0.97
CA THR A 8 -2.06 -8.04 -0.38
C THR A 8 -3.37 -7.42 -0.79
N PHE A 9 -3.47 -6.97 -2.04
CA PHE A 9 -4.72 -6.46 -2.58
C PHE A 9 -4.84 -6.85 -4.04
N ALA A 10 -5.97 -7.45 -4.37
CA ALA A 10 -6.29 -7.85 -5.73
C ALA A 10 -7.64 -7.28 -6.15
N ILE A 11 -7.74 -6.96 -7.43
CA ILE A 11 -9.00 -6.83 -8.15
C ILE A 11 -9.24 -8.15 -8.91
N PRO A 12 -10.47 -8.45 -9.38
CA PRO A 12 -10.83 -9.77 -9.91
C PRO A 12 -9.82 -10.39 -10.89
N ASP A 13 -9.21 -9.58 -11.76
CA ASP A 13 -8.29 -10.06 -12.79
C ASP A 13 -6.80 -9.79 -12.50
N ARG A 14 -6.46 -9.17 -11.36
CA ARG A 14 -5.09 -8.70 -11.11
C ARG A 14 -4.78 -8.45 -9.63
N SER A 15 -3.65 -8.99 -9.16
CA SER A 15 -3.02 -8.53 -7.92
C SER A 15 -2.36 -7.15 -8.14
N LEU A 16 -2.79 -6.14 -7.37
CA LEU A 16 -2.22 -4.79 -7.39
C LEU A 16 -1.11 -4.63 -6.35
N LEU A 17 -1.21 -5.34 -5.23
CA LEU A 17 -0.22 -5.38 -4.16
C LEU A 17 -0.05 -6.84 -3.74
N HIS A 18 1.19 -7.27 -3.57
CA HIS A 18 1.51 -8.64 -3.18
C HIS A 18 2.51 -8.62 -2.03
N ASP A 19 2.08 -9.10 -0.87
CA ASP A 19 2.92 -9.31 0.33
C ASP A 19 3.79 -8.11 0.70
N ILE A 20 3.17 -6.93 0.79
CA ILE A 20 3.87 -5.68 1.11
C ILE A 20 3.99 -5.52 2.63
N SER A 21 5.23 -5.39 3.11
CA SER A 21 5.54 -5.06 4.50
C SER A 21 6.41 -3.81 4.57
N VAL A 22 5.93 -2.76 5.23
CA VAL A 22 6.61 -1.44 5.26
C VAL A 22 6.49 -0.81 6.65
N ASN A 23 7.62 -0.29 7.15
CA ASN A 23 7.69 0.44 8.42
C ASN A 23 7.95 1.92 8.18
N PHE A 24 7.04 2.76 8.67
CA PHE A 24 7.14 4.21 8.58
C PHE A 24 7.65 4.77 9.91
N SER A 25 8.83 5.39 9.83
CA SER A 25 9.47 6.08 10.94
C SER A 25 8.96 7.52 11.04
N PRO A 26 8.83 8.07 12.25
CA PRO A 26 8.49 9.47 12.44
C PRO A 26 9.54 10.39 11.79
N ASN A 27 9.12 11.61 11.46
CA ASN A 27 9.99 12.66 10.89
C ASN A 27 10.67 12.27 9.56
N ARG A 28 10.04 11.40 8.78
CA ARG A 28 10.48 11.06 7.42
C ARG A 28 9.38 11.33 6.40
N VAL A 29 9.82 11.72 5.20
CA VAL A 29 8.96 11.87 4.03
C VAL A 29 9.18 10.65 3.13
N TYR A 30 8.07 10.04 2.71
CA TYR A 30 8.07 8.84 1.87
C TYR A 30 7.42 9.16 0.52
N GLY A 31 8.07 8.76 -0.57
CA GLY A 31 7.54 8.88 -1.93
C GLY A 31 7.06 7.53 -2.44
N LEU A 32 5.86 7.49 -3.05
CA LEU A 32 5.31 6.30 -3.69
C LEU A 32 5.36 6.47 -5.21
N ILE A 33 6.18 5.67 -5.88
CA ILE A 33 6.42 5.75 -7.33
C ILE A 33 6.02 4.45 -8.04
N GLY A 34 5.68 4.54 -9.32
CA GLY A 34 5.26 3.41 -10.14
C GLY A 34 4.41 3.84 -11.33
N HIS A 35 4.27 2.98 -12.34
CA HIS A 35 3.46 3.25 -13.53
C HIS A 35 1.96 3.43 -13.21
N ASN A 36 1.18 3.98 -14.14
CA ASN A 36 -0.26 4.08 -13.97
C ASN A 36 -0.89 2.69 -13.83
N GLY A 37 -1.82 2.53 -12.90
CA GLY A 37 -2.43 1.22 -12.59
C GLY A 37 -1.58 0.28 -11.71
N SER A 38 -0.43 0.72 -11.19
CA SER A 38 0.42 -0.11 -10.31
C SER A 38 -0.09 -0.25 -8.86
N GLY A 39 -1.32 0.17 -8.55
CA GLY A 39 -1.89 0.06 -7.21
C GLY A 39 -1.51 1.16 -6.21
N LYS A 40 -0.88 2.27 -6.63
CA LYS A 40 -0.44 3.35 -5.72
C LYS A 40 -1.57 3.95 -4.88
N SER A 41 -2.65 4.38 -5.53
CA SER A 41 -3.80 4.97 -4.83
C SER A 41 -4.50 3.94 -3.94
N THR A 42 -4.49 2.67 -4.34
CA THR A 42 -5.00 1.55 -3.54
C THR A 42 -4.17 1.38 -2.27
N LEU A 43 -2.84 1.35 -2.37
CA LEU A 43 -1.95 1.28 -1.21
C LEU A 43 -2.19 2.45 -0.25
N LEU A 44 -2.36 3.67 -0.76
CA LEU A 44 -2.68 4.84 0.06
C LEU A 44 -4.04 4.71 0.77
N LYS A 45 -5.05 4.12 0.13
CA LYS A 45 -6.37 3.87 0.75
C LYS A 45 -6.31 2.81 1.85
N LEU A 46 -5.51 1.76 1.67
CA LEU A 46 -5.28 0.74 2.69
C LEU A 46 -4.54 1.34 3.89
N LEU A 47 -3.52 2.17 3.63
CA LEU A 47 -2.77 2.92 4.63
C LEU A 47 -3.68 3.83 5.48
N THR A 48 -4.66 4.49 4.87
CA THR A 48 -5.60 5.39 5.55
C THR A 48 -6.80 4.67 6.16
N ARG A 49 -6.83 3.32 6.13
CA ARG A 49 -7.95 2.48 6.61
C ARG A 49 -9.30 2.80 5.96
N GLN A 50 -9.28 3.31 4.72
CA GLN A 50 -10.51 3.53 3.94
C GLN A 50 -11.03 2.24 3.27
N HIS A 51 -10.20 1.19 3.25
CA HIS A 51 -10.56 -0.17 2.86
C HIS A 51 -9.87 -1.12 3.83
N GLU A 52 -10.60 -2.12 4.34
CA GLU A 52 -9.97 -3.25 5.02
C GLU A 52 -9.19 -4.09 3.98
N PRO A 53 -7.99 -4.59 4.35
CA PRO A 53 -7.12 -5.36 3.45
C PRO A 53 -7.73 -6.68 2.99
#